data_AF-A0AAN7JR29-F1
#
_entry.id   AF-A0AAN7JR29-F1
#
_cell.length_a   1.000
_cell.length_b   1.000
_cell.length_c   1.000
_cell.angle_alpha   90.00
_cell.angle_beta   90.00
_cell.angle_gamma   90.00
#
_symmetry.space_group_name_H-M   'P 1'
#
loop_
_entity.id
_entity.type
_entity.pdbx_description
1 polymer ?
#
loop_
_entity_poly.entity_id
_entity_poly.type
_entity_poly.pdbx_seq_one_letter_code
_entity_poly.pdbx_strand_id
1 'polypeptide(L)'
;MFTNDRRQEERTGRYGTPRLQYLQDLVTRFQNAADEETKEKIVANLANFAYDPYNYKSLQQLNVLELFLDCITEPNEKLVEFGVGGICNACAGLFSYYESFALRMIRFSHCSMFPCFLMIFIVDEKWLVMNLLFFFALTELSADPANAAIITQCSGIPLIIQCLSSPVGNTVNYALGALYYLCNESNKEEILKPEVIDLVQRYAAAGAVSTSFSNLANAFLEKHAR
;
A
#
# COMPACT_ATOMS: atom_id res chain seq x y z
N MET A 1 13.74 12.62 -6.96
CA MET A 1 14.87 12.26 -7.85
C MET A 1 15.70 11.19 -7.15
N PHE A 2 15.83 10.01 -7.75
CA PHE A 2 16.49 8.86 -7.14
C PHE A 2 18.01 9.04 -7.02
N THR A 3 18.60 8.33 -6.06
CA THR A 3 20.03 8.27 -5.78
C THR A 3 20.73 7.30 -6.74
N ASN A 4 22.05 7.45 -6.85
CA ASN A 4 22.96 6.50 -7.50
C ASN A 4 24.30 6.50 -6.74
N ASP A 5 25.24 5.61 -7.14
CA ASP A 5 26.54 5.46 -6.48
C ASP A 5 27.32 6.77 -6.39
N ARG A 6 27.41 7.51 -7.49
CA ARG A 6 28.11 8.82 -7.52
C ARG A 6 27.54 9.79 -6.48
N ARG A 7 26.22 9.86 -6.35
CA ARG A 7 25.55 10.72 -5.35
C ARG A 7 25.76 10.24 -3.92
N GLN A 8 25.89 8.93 -3.70
CA GLN A 8 26.24 8.40 -2.39
C GLN A 8 27.67 8.77 -2.02
N GLU A 9 28.62 8.60 -2.94
CA GLU A 9 30.02 8.96 -2.71
C GLU A 9 30.15 10.46 -2.38
N GLU A 10 29.48 11.32 -3.14
CA GLU A 10 29.46 12.78 -2.91
C GLU A 10 28.89 13.16 -1.53
N ARG A 11 27.84 12.47 -1.07
CA ARG A 11 27.16 12.76 0.21
C ARG A 11 27.85 12.14 1.42
N THR A 12 28.47 10.99 1.23
CA THR A 12 29.19 10.28 2.30
C THR A 12 30.47 11.03 2.64
N GLY A 13 31.18 11.55 1.62
CA GLY A 13 32.46 12.23 1.84
C GLY A 13 33.54 11.29 2.42
N ARG A 14 34.66 11.84 2.88
CA ARG A 14 35.82 11.04 3.34
C ARG A 14 35.62 10.25 4.63
N TYR A 15 34.68 10.65 5.48
CA TYR A 15 34.47 10.07 6.81
C TYR A 15 33.01 9.64 7.05
N GLY A 16 32.17 9.64 6.01
CA GLY A 16 30.78 9.25 6.16
C GLY A 16 30.63 7.74 6.32
N THR A 17 29.60 7.37 7.05
CA THR A 17 29.22 5.97 7.23
C THR A 17 28.68 5.41 5.90
N PRO A 18 29.16 4.24 5.43
CA PRO A 18 28.60 3.59 4.25
C PRO A 18 27.08 3.37 4.39
N ARG A 19 26.34 3.50 3.28
CA ARG A 19 24.87 3.41 3.28
C ARG A 19 24.33 2.17 3.99
N LEU A 20 24.88 1.00 3.70
CA LEU A 20 24.48 -0.26 4.34
C LEU A 20 24.71 -0.23 5.85
N GLN A 21 25.88 0.24 6.29
CA GLN A 21 26.21 0.33 7.72
C GLN A 21 25.27 1.30 8.44
N TYR A 22 24.98 2.46 7.83
CA TYR A 22 24.05 3.42 8.41
C TYR A 22 22.64 2.84 8.59
N LEU A 23 22.13 2.09 7.60
CA LEU A 23 20.84 1.41 7.72
C LEU A 23 20.86 0.30 8.78
N GLN A 24 21.96 -0.46 8.88
CA GLN A 24 22.15 -1.47 9.92
C GLN A 24 22.12 -0.83 11.32
N ASP A 25 22.79 0.30 11.49
CA ASP A 25 22.81 1.04 12.76
C ASP A 25 21.40 1.51 13.16
N LEU A 26 20.58 1.94 12.19
CA LEU A 26 19.17 2.28 12.44
C LEU A 26 18.37 1.06 12.92
N VAL A 27 18.49 -0.09 12.26
CA VAL A 27 17.79 -1.32 12.65
C VAL A 27 18.22 -1.76 14.06
N THR A 28 19.52 -1.75 14.35
CA THR A 28 20.04 -2.10 15.67
C THR A 28 19.56 -1.12 16.75
N ARG A 29 19.48 0.18 16.44
CA ARG A 29 18.91 1.17 17.36
C ARG A 29 17.44 0.95 17.61
N PHE A 30 16.66 0.56 16.59
CA PHE A 30 15.24 0.25 16.76
C PHE A 30 15.04 -0.93 17.72
N GLN A 31 15.83 -2.00 17.54
CA GLN A 31 15.78 -3.20 18.37
C GLN A 31 16.15 -2.94 19.84
N ASN A 32 17.07 -2.00 20.09
CA ASN A 32 17.54 -1.67 21.43
C ASN A 32 16.81 -0.48 22.08
N ALA A 33 15.92 0.21 21.35
CA ALA A 33 15.20 1.37 21.87
C ALA A 33 14.17 0.93 22.91
N ALA A 34 14.19 1.58 24.07
CA ALA A 34 13.23 1.35 25.15
C ALA A 34 12.00 2.27 25.03
N ASP A 35 12.17 3.46 24.46
CA ASP A 35 11.10 4.44 24.28
C ASP A 35 10.47 4.36 22.87
N GLU A 36 9.16 4.52 22.81
CA GLU A 36 8.39 4.45 21.57
C GLU A 36 8.70 5.61 20.62
N GLU A 37 8.98 6.81 21.14
CA GLU A 37 9.27 7.99 20.32
C GLU A 37 10.53 7.78 19.45
N THR A 38 11.56 7.13 20.01
CA THR A 38 12.76 6.76 19.24
C THR A 38 12.44 5.71 18.18
N LYS A 39 11.63 4.70 18.50
CA LYS A 39 11.17 3.71 17.53
C LYS A 39 10.42 4.37 16.38
N GLU A 40 9.46 5.25 16.68
CA GLU A 40 8.69 6.02 15.70
C GLU A 40 9.60 6.78 14.73
N LYS A 41 10.57 7.54 15.25
CA LYS A 41 11.52 8.31 14.44
C LYS A 41 12.38 7.41 13.54
N ILE A 42 12.79 6.24 14.04
CA ILE A 42 13.60 5.30 13.27
C ILE A 42 12.78 4.67 12.13
N VAL A 43 11.56 4.22 12.40
CA VAL A 43 10.69 3.63 11.38
C VAL A 43 10.35 4.65 10.30
N ALA A 44 10.02 5.89 10.69
CA ALA A 44 9.80 6.97 9.74
C ALA A 44 11.02 7.22 8.84
N ASN A 45 12.23 7.14 9.42
CA ASN A 45 13.47 7.31 8.66
C ASN A 45 13.70 6.15 7.68
N LEU A 46 13.53 4.92 8.13
CA LEU A 46 13.61 3.72 7.28
C LEU A 46 12.57 3.78 6.16
N ALA A 47 11.34 4.21 6.44
CA ALA A 47 10.28 4.38 5.46
C ALA A 47 10.64 5.41 4.37
N ASN A 48 11.31 6.50 4.75
CA ASN A 48 11.83 7.47 3.78
C ASN A 48 12.94 6.88 2.89
N PHE A 49 13.81 6.01 3.43
CA PHE A 49 14.80 5.30 2.61
C PHE A 49 14.16 4.31 1.66
N ALA A 50 13.04 3.70 2.05
CA ALA A 50 12.28 2.78 1.20
C ALA A 50 11.63 3.47 -0.01
N TYR A 51 11.65 4.80 -0.12
CA TYR A 51 11.16 5.49 -1.31
C TYR A 51 12.11 5.35 -2.51
N ASP A 52 13.41 5.14 -2.27
CA ASP A 52 14.43 5.15 -3.31
C ASP A 52 14.90 3.73 -3.66
N PRO A 53 14.73 3.26 -4.92
CA PRO A 53 15.13 1.93 -5.34
C PRO A 53 16.60 1.57 -5.09
N TYR A 54 17.46 2.58 -5.01
CA TYR A 54 18.87 2.38 -4.67
C TYR A 54 19.05 1.62 -3.34
N ASN A 55 18.16 1.83 -2.36
CA ASN A 55 18.29 1.23 -1.03
C ASN A 55 17.73 -0.18 -0.94
N TYR A 56 16.98 -0.66 -1.93
CA TYR A 56 16.20 -1.90 -1.81
C TYR A 56 17.02 -3.12 -1.48
N LYS A 57 18.20 -3.27 -2.11
CA LYS A 57 19.10 -4.39 -1.82
C LYS A 57 19.55 -4.39 -0.36
N SER A 58 19.86 -3.21 0.19
CA SER A 58 20.23 -3.06 1.60
C SER A 58 19.06 -3.30 2.54
N LEU A 59 17.87 -2.76 2.23
CA LEU A 59 16.66 -2.95 3.04
C LEU A 59 16.22 -4.42 3.09
N GLN A 60 16.34 -5.14 1.96
CA GLN A 60 16.15 -6.58 1.88
C GLN A 60 17.17 -7.34 2.74
N GLN A 61 18.46 -7.03 2.58
CA GLN A 61 19.53 -7.69 3.34
C GLN A 61 19.37 -7.53 4.86
N LEU A 62 18.81 -6.39 5.29
CA LEU A 62 18.60 -6.04 6.69
C LEU A 62 17.22 -6.44 7.24
N ASN A 63 16.39 -7.12 6.45
CA ASN A 63 15.02 -7.49 6.81
C ASN A 63 14.14 -6.31 7.26
N VAL A 64 14.36 -5.11 6.72
CA VAL A 64 13.59 -3.91 7.10
C VAL A 64 12.11 -4.04 6.74
N LEU A 65 11.80 -4.82 5.70
CA LEU A 65 10.42 -5.12 5.34
C LEU A 65 9.68 -5.90 6.43
N GLU A 66 10.33 -6.87 7.08
CA GLU A 66 9.75 -7.61 8.20
C GLU A 66 9.59 -6.69 9.41
N LEU A 67 10.54 -5.78 9.65
CA LEU A 67 10.42 -4.76 10.68
C LEU A 67 9.18 -3.87 10.45
N PHE A 68 8.89 -3.46 9.21
CA PHE A 68 7.65 -2.72 8.93
C PHE A 68 6.40 -3.56 9.18
N LEU A 69 6.42 -4.86 8.86
CA LEU A 69 5.31 -5.77 9.14
C LEU A 69 5.09 -5.96 10.65
N ASP A 70 6.16 -6.01 11.44
CA ASP A 70 6.04 -6.06 12.90
C ASP A 70 5.40 -4.76 13.41
N CYS A 71 5.84 -3.60 12.90
CA CYS A 71 5.32 -2.29 13.29
C CYS A 71 3.81 -2.12 13.05
N ILE A 72 3.24 -2.72 11.99
CA ILE A 72 1.79 -2.63 11.72
C ILE A 72 0.93 -3.46 12.67
N THR A 73 1.55 -4.28 13.52
CA THR A 73 0.85 -5.09 14.54
C THR A 73 0.97 -4.50 15.94
N GLU A 74 1.78 -3.46 16.09
CA GLU A 74 1.96 -2.75 17.35
C GLU A 74 0.73 -1.92 17.71
N PRO A 75 0.41 -1.73 19.00
CA PRO A 75 -0.68 -0.85 19.43
C PRO A 75 -0.35 0.63 19.22
N ASN A 76 0.92 0.98 18.99
CA ASN A 76 1.33 2.36 18.73
C ASN A 76 0.95 2.75 17.30
N GLU A 77 -0.06 3.63 17.22
CA GLU A 77 -0.61 4.20 16.00
C GLU A 77 0.44 4.75 15.01
N LYS A 78 1.49 5.42 15.49
CA LYS A 78 2.53 5.99 14.63
C LYS A 78 3.50 4.93 14.10
N LEU A 79 3.78 3.87 14.87
CA LEU A 79 4.54 2.73 14.36
C LEU A 79 3.77 2.06 13.23
N VAL A 80 2.46 1.89 13.39
CA VAL A 80 1.58 1.38 12.32
C VAL A 80 1.64 2.31 11.11
N GLU A 81 1.50 3.62 11.30
CA GLU A 81 1.57 4.61 10.24
C GLU A 81 2.87 4.52 9.42
N PHE A 82 4.01 4.59 10.10
CA PHE A 82 5.30 4.58 9.44
C PHE A 82 5.64 3.21 8.85
N GLY A 83 5.17 2.13 9.47
CA GLY A 83 5.27 0.77 8.94
C GLY A 83 4.54 0.62 7.61
N VAL A 84 3.26 1.05 7.56
CA VAL A 84 2.48 1.07 6.31
C VAL A 84 3.14 1.94 5.26
N GLY A 85 3.55 3.16 5.61
CA GLY A 85 4.26 4.07 4.70
C GLY A 85 5.55 3.45 4.13
N GLY A 86 6.32 2.76 4.96
CA GLY A 86 7.54 2.05 4.55
C GLY A 86 7.27 0.90 3.58
N ILE A 87 6.22 0.11 3.84
CA ILE A 87 5.75 -0.96 2.95
C ILE A 87 5.34 -0.39 1.59
N CYS A 88 4.50 0.65 1.58
CA CYS A 88 4.02 1.26 0.34
C CYS A 88 5.16 1.85 -0.49
N ASN A 89 6.12 2.52 0.14
CA ASN A 89 7.30 3.06 -0.53
C ASN A 89 8.16 1.94 -1.14
N ALA A 90 8.32 0.82 -0.45
CA ALA A 90 9.09 -0.31 -0.95
C ALA A 90 8.37 -1.07 -2.09
N CYS A 91 7.04 -1.16 -2.05
CA CYS A 91 6.24 -1.83 -3.08
C CYS A 91 6.34 -1.14 -4.45
N ALA A 92 6.58 0.18 -4.50
CA ALA A 92 6.67 0.95 -5.74
C ALA A 92 7.84 0.54 -6.67
N GLY A 93 8.81 -0.26 -6.22
CA GLY A 93 9.85 -0.78 -7.10
C GLY A 93 10.43 -2.15 -6.76
N LEU A 94 9.80 -2.93 -5.89
CA LEU A 94 10.17 -4.32 -5.58
C LEU A 94 9.37 -5.38 -6.35
N PHE A 95 8.63 -4.97 -7.39
CA PHE A 95 7.72 -5.82 -8.18
C PHE A 95 8.39 -7.06 -8.79
N SER A 96 9.70 -7.03 -9.08
CA SER A 96 10.42 -8.16 -9.68
C SER A 96 11.06 -9.15 -8.69
N TYR A 97 11.01 -8.92 -7.38
CA TYR A 97 11.81 -9.70 -6.42
C TYR A 97 11.04 -10.43 -5.30
N TYR A 98 9.73 -10.18 -5.16
CA TYR A 98 9.00 -10.68 -4.00
C TYR A 98 7.59 -11.22 -4.34
N GLU A 99 7.57 -12.36 -5.03
CA GLU A 99 6.39 -13.26 -5.06
C GLU A 99 5.92 -13.63 -3.63
N SER A 100 6.84 -13.64 -2.65
CA SER A 100 6.55 -14.01 -1.26
C SER A 100 6.01 -12.89 -0.36
N PHE A 101 6.18 -11.61 -0.72
CA PHE A 101 5.84 -10.49 0.17
C PHE A 101 4.36 -10.13 0.14
N ALA A 102 3.74 -10.13 -1.05
CA ALA A 102 2.29 -10.08 -1.19
C ALA A 102 1.64 -11.24 -0.42
N LEU A 103 2.09 -12.48 -0.66
CA LEU A 103 1.59 -13.68 0.02
C LEU A 103 1.75 -13.66 1.57
N ARG A 104 2.67 -12.88 2.14
CA ARG A 104 2.89 -12.78 3.60
C ARG A 104 2.02 -11.71 4.26
N MET A 105 1.85 -10.55 3.63
CA MET A 105 0.79 -9.59 3.98
C MET A 105 -0.59 -10.24 3.92
N ILE A 106 -0.78 -11.12 2.93
CA ILE A 106 -1.98 -11.91 2.74
C ILE A 106 -2.10 -13.08 3.71
N ARG A 107 -1.04 -13.80 4.11
CA ARG A 107 -1.14 -14.84 5.16
C ARG A 107 -1.48 -14.30 6.54
N PHE A 108 -1.25 -13.01 6.79
CA PHE A 108 -1.80 -12.30 7.95
C PHE A 108 -3.35 -12.30 7.96
N SER A 109 -4.00 -12.53 6.81
CA SER A 109 -5.47 -12.64 6.68
C SER A 109 -6.11 -13.86 7.36
N HIS A 110 -5.31 -14.90 7.63
CA HIS A 110 -5.74 -16.08 8.37
C HIS A 110 -5.50 -15.97 9.88
N CYS A 111 -4.83 -14.91 10.34
CA CYS A 111 -4.85 -14.52 11.74
C CYS A 111 -6.21 -13.85 12.00
N SER A 112 -6.85 -14.15 13.14
CA SER A 112 -8.18 -13.65 13.56
C SER A 112 -8.32 -12.11 13.69
N MET A 113 -7.35 -11.36 13.16
CA MET A 113 -7.19 -9.92 13.26
C MET A 113 -7.34 -9.20 11.92
N PHE A 114 -7.49 -9.89 10.78
CA PHE A 114 -7.71 -9.24 9.47
C PHE A 114 -9.03 -8.48 9.32
N PRO A 115 -10.16 -8.96 9.88
CA PRO A 115 -11.37 -8.15 9.99
C PRO A 115 -11.14 -6.91 10.88
N CYS A 116 -10.29 -7.02 11.90
CA CYS A 116 -9.90 -5.89 12.75
C CYS A 116 -8.97 -4.92 12.02
N PHE A 117 -8.07 -5.42 11.16
CA PHE A 117 -7.16 -4.63 10.35
C PHE A 117 -7.96 -3.71 9.42
N LEU A 118 -8.96 -4.26 8.74
CA LEU A 118 -9.85 -3.46 7.91
C LEU A 118 -10.91 -2.65 8.65
N MET A 119 -11.39 -3.09 9.81
CA MET A 119 -12.24 -2.25 10.66
C MET A 119 -11.50 -1.03 11.23
N ILE A 120 -10.21 -1.15 11.59
CA ILE A 120 -9.40 0.00 12.04
C ILE A 120 -9.28 1.03 10.91
N PHE A 121 -9.19 0.60 9.65
CA PHE A 121 -9.13 1.50 8.48
C PHE A 121 -10.47 2.11 8.05
N ILE A 122 -11.61 1.52 8.45
CA ILE A 122 -12.96 1.98 8.09
C ILE A 122 -13.57 2.90 9.15
N VAL A 123 -13.13 2.82 10.42
CA VAL A 123 -13.83 3.45 11.55
C VAL A 123 -13.23 4.79 12.01
N ASP A 124 -11.98 5.12 11.67
CA ASP A 124 -11.35 6.37 12.12
C ASP A 124 -10.86 7.24 10.94
N GLU A 125 -11.51 8.40 10.74
CA GLU A 125 -11.24 9.36 9.66
C GLU A 125 -9.80 9.94 9.68
N LYS A 126 -9.01 9.65 10.72
CA LYS A 126 -7.62 10.14 10.84
C LYS A 126 -6.61 9.43 9.93
N TRP A 127 -6.89 8.20 9.47
CA TRP A 127 -5.94 7.36 8.71
C TRP A 127 -6.08 7.42 7.19
N LEU A 128 -6.71 8.48 6.73
CA LEU A 128 -7.20 8.71 5.39
C LEU A 128 -6.07 8.91 4.35
N VAL A 129 -4.92 9.39 4.81
CA VAL A 129 -3.71 9.61 3.98
C VAL A 129 -2.91 8.31 3.79
N MET A 130 -3.00 7.36 4.73
CA MET A 130 -2.38 6.02 4.60
C MET A 130 -3.23 5.08 3.72
N ASN A 131 -4.55 5.28 3.71
CA ASN A 131 -5.44 4.65 2.73
C ASN A 131 -5.00 4.96 1.28
N LEU A 132 -4.58 6.19 0.97
CA LEU A 132 -4.14 6.59 -0.38
C LEU A 132 -2.96 5.76 -0.94
N LEU A 133 -1.96 5.45 -0.10
CA LEU A 133 -0.75 4.72 -0.50
C LEU A 133 -1.01 3.20 -0.59
N PHE A 134 -1.85 2.66 0.28
CA PHE A 134 -2.31 1.27 0.19
C PHE A 134 -3.18 1.03 -1.05
N PHE A 135 -4.08 1.98 -1.37
CA PHE A 135 -4.92 1.92 -2.56
C PHE A 135 -4.15 2.21 -3.86
N PHE A 136 -3.16 3.10 -3.86
CA PHE A 136 -2.24 3.28 -4.98
C PHE A 136 -1.45 1.98 -5.25
N ALA A 137 -0.93 1.35 -4.20
CA ALA A 137 -0.30 0.03 -4.32
C ALA A 137 -1.28 -1.02 -4.83
N LEU A 138 -2.52 -1.08 -4.34
CA LEU A 138 -3.53 -2.02 -4.87
C LEU A 138 -3.83 -1.79 -6.34
N THR A 139 -3.89 -0.55 -6.82
CA THR A 139 -4.19 -0.27 -8.23
C THR A 139 -3.05 -0.73 -9.15
N GLU A 140 -1.81 -0.43 -8.78
CA GLU A 140 -0.60 -0.89 -9.48
C GLU A 140 -0.43 -2.42 -9.40
N LEU A 141 -0.71 -3.00 -8.23
CA LEU A 141 -0.67 -4.45 -8.00
C LEU A 141 -1.76 -5.16 -8.81
N SER A 142 -2.98 -4.61 -8.88
CA SER A 142 -4.11 -5.23 -9.60
C SER A 142 -3.86 -5.39 -11.09
N ALA A 143 -2.97 -4.57 -11.67
CA ALA A 143 -2.58 -4.71 -13.07
C ALA A 143 -1.84 -6.03 -13.34
N ASP A 144 -1.23 -6.65 -12.32
CA ASP A 144 -0.67 -7.99 -12.39
C ASP A 144 -1.74 -9.05 -12.06
N PRO A 145 -2.03 -10.00 -12.99
CA PRO A 145 -2.93 -11.10 -12.73
C PRO A 145 -2.59 -11.93 -11.48
N ALA A 146 -1.32 -12.10 -11.13
CA ALA A 146 -0.90 -12.86 -9.96
C ALA A 146 -1.35 -12.15 -8.66
N ASN A 147 -1.20 -10.84 -8.59
CA ASN A 147 -1.65 -10.06 -7.43
C ASN A 147 -3.18 -9.94 -7.37
N ALA A 148 -3.84 -9.80 -8.52
CA ALA A 148 -5.30 -9.78 -8.61
C ALA A 148 -5.93 -11.06 -8.04
N ALA A 149 -5.32 -12.22 -8.32
CA ALA A 149 -5.74 -13.51 -7.76
C ALA A 149 -5.62 -13.52 -6.23
N ILE A 150 -4.52 -12.96 -5.70
CA ILE A 150 -4.30 -12.94 -4.25
C ILE A 150 -5.28 -11.97 -3.54
N ILE A 151 -5.55 -10.79 -4.12
CA ILE A 151 -6.56 -9.85 -3.59
C ILE A 151 -7.94 -10.52 -3.50
N THR A 152 -8.31 -11.28 -4.54
CA THR A 152 -9.58 -12.03 -4.59
C THR A 152 -9.61 -13.10 -3.50
N GLN A 153 -8.51 -13.86 -3.32
CA GLN A 153 -8.39 -14.90 -2.29
C GLN A 153 -8.56 -14.36 -0.86
N CYS A 154 -8.26 -13.08 -0.64
CA CYS A 154 -8.30 -12.45 0.69
C CYS A 154 -9.58 -11.69 0.99
N SER A 155 -10.63 -11.88 0.19
CA SER A 155 -11.88 -11.13 0.34
C SER A 155 -11.66 -9.60 0.30
N GLY A 156 -10.72 -9.12 -0.52
CA GLY A 156 -10.46 -7.68 -0.68
C GLY A 156 -11.55 -6.95 -1.48
N ILE A 157 -12.33 -7.66 -2.30
CA ILE A 157 -13.33 -7.08 -3.20
C ILE A 157 -14.45 -6.31 -2.48
N PRO A 158 -15.12 -6.87 -1.44
CA PRO A 158 -16.15 -6.14 -0.69
C PRO A 158 -15.66 -4.80 -0.12
N LEU A 159 -14.39 -4.75 0.24
CA LEU A 159 -13.76 -3.63 0.93
C LEU A 159 -13.39 -2.52 -0.06
N ILE A 160 -12.95 -2.92 -1.25
CA ILE A 160 -12.76 -2.01 -2.38
C ILE A 160 -14.12 -1.42 -2.80
N ILE A 161 -15.18 -2.23 -2.85
CA ILE A 161 -16.54 -1.75 -3.12
C ILE A 161 -16.97 -0.73 -2.06
N GLN A 162 -16.72 -1.01 -0.78
CA GLN A 162 -17.05 -0.08 0.30
C GLN A 162 -16.34 1.28 0.16
N CYS A 163 -15.11 1.28 -0.35
CA CYS A 163 -14.32 2.49 -0.58
C CYS A 163 -14.92 3.43 -1.65
N LEU A 164 -15.83 2.94 -2.50
CA LEU A 164 -16.61 3.78 -3.39
C LEU A 164 -17.58 4.71 -2.64
N SER A 165 -17.87 4.47 -1.36
CA SER A 165 -18.72 5.34 -0.53
C SER A 165 -17.90 6.29 0.36
N SER A 166 -16.57 6.33 0.19
CA SER A 166 -15.68 7.17 1.00
C SER A 166 -15.94 8.67 0.76
N PRO A 167 -15.87 9.53 1.80
CA PRO A 167 -15.92 10.98 1.61
C PRO A 167 -14.67 11.54 0.90
N VAL A 168 -13.69 10.69 0.62
CA VAL A 168 -12.36 11.04 0.14
C VAL A 168 -12.26 10.75 -1.34
N GLY A 169 -12.16 11.81 -2.13
CA GLY A 169 -12.17 11.64 -3.57
C GLY A 169 -11.07 10.73 -4.11
N ASN A 170 -9.85 10.82 -3.56
CA ASN A 170 -8.76 9.96 -4.02
C ASN A 170 -9.02 8.47 -3.73
N THR A 171 -9.59 8.14 -2.58
CA THR A 171 -9.98 6.75 -2.23
C THR A 171 -10.98 6.20 -3.24
N VAL A 172 -11.98 7.00 -3.64
CA VAL A 172 -12.96 6.62 -4.67
C VAL A 172 -12.28 6.39 -6.02
N ASN A 173 -11.36 7.27 -6.44
CA ASN A 173 -10.60 7.09 -7.68
C ASN A 173 -9.84 5.76 -7.71
N TYR A 174 -9.13 5.44 -6.63
CA TYR A 174 -8.38 4.18 -6.58
C TYR A 174 -9.28 2.96 -6.50
N ALA A 175 -10.43 3.04 -5.81
CA ALA A 175 -11.40 1.96 -5.80
C ALA A 175 -11.93 1.67 -7.21
N LEU A 176 -12.30 2.71 -7.97
CA LEU A 176 -12.70 2.57 -9.38
C LEU A 176 -11.59 1.94 -10.24
N GLY A 177 -10.34 2.38 -10.06
CA GLY A 177 -9.18 1.83 -10.75
C GLY A 177 -8.91 0.36 -10.40
N ALA A 178 -8.99 0.00 -9.12
CA ALA A 178 -8.79 -1.38 -8.67
C ALA A 178 -9.86 -2.31 -9.24
N LEU A 179 -11.14 -1.91 -9.20
CA LEU A 179 -12.23 -2.70 -9.79
C LEU A 179 -12.05 -2.91 -11.30
N TYR A 180 -11.52 -1.92 -12.03
CA TYR A 180 -11.21 -2.04 -13.46
C TYR A 180 -10.23 -3.17 -13.79
N TYR A 181 -9.24 -3.40 -12.92
CA TYR A 181 -8.26 -4.45 -13.09
C TYR A 181 -8.67 -5.78 -12.45
N LEU A 182 -9.35 -5.75 -11.29
CA LEU A 182 -9.75 -6.95 -10.56
C LEU A 182 -10.90 -7.71 -11.21
N CYS A 183 -11.84 -7.01 -11.84
CA CYS A 183 -13.00 -7.64 -12.45
C CYS A 183 -12.59 -8.61 -13.55
N ASN A 184 -12.91 -9.88 -13.36
CA ASN A 184 -12.63 -10.99 -14.26
C ASN A 184 -13.70 -12.09 -14.11
N GLU A 185 -13.63 -13.13 -14.94
CA GLU A 185 -14.63 -14.21 -14.97
C GLU A 185 -14.87 -14.90 -13.62
N SER A 186 -13.86 -14.97 -12.75
CA SER A 186 -13.98 -15.65 -11.44
C SER A 186 -14.68 -14.82 -10.36
N ASN A 187 -14.72 -13.49 -10.49
CA ASN A 187 -15.24 -12.58 -9.46
C ASN A 187 -16.26 -11.56 -9.98
N LYS A 188 -16.62 -11.62 -11.27
CA LYS A 188 -17.58 -10.71 -11.89
C LYS A 188 -18.96 -10.74 -11.23
N GLU A 189 -19.41 -11.87 -10.70
CA GLU A 189 -20.70 -11.97 -9.99
C GLU A 189 -20.73 -11.15 -8.69
N GLU A 190 -19.56 -10.95 -8.08
CA GLU A 190 -19.42 -10.13 -6.88
C GLU A 190 -19.27 -8.65 -7.21
N ILE A 191 -18.47 -8.33 -8.23
CA ILE A 191 -18.15 -6.94 -8.62
C ILE A 191 -19.28 -6.29 -9.42
N LEU A 192 -19.98 -7.04 -10.27
CA LEU A 192 -21.05 -6.53 -11.14
C LEU A 192 -22.45 -6.65 -10.51
N LYS A 193 -22.52 -6.69 -9.18
CA LYS A 193 -23.82 -6.63 -8.48
C LYS A 193 -24.57 -5.34 -8.86
N PRO A 194 -25.92 -5.40 -8.95
CA PRO A 194 -26.71 -4.23 -9.33
C PRO A 194 -26.43 -2.99 -8.49
N GLU A 195 -26.22 -3.14 -7.17
CA GLU A 195 -25.89 -2.00 -6.30
C GLU A 195 -24.54 -1.35 -6.63
N VAL A 196 -23.55 -2.13 -7.06
CA VAL A 196 -22.22 -1.63 -7.42
C VAL A 196 -22.28 -0.92 -8.77
N ILE A 197 -22.97 -1.53 -9.75
CA ILE A 197 -23.15 -0.93 -11.08
C ILE A 197 -23.89 0.40 -11.00
N ASP A 198 -24.96 0.49 -10.21
CA ASP A 198 -25.68 1.76 -9.99
C ASP A 198 -24.75 2.84 -9.41
N LEU A 199 -23.93 2.48 -8.42
CA LEU A 199 -22.97 3.41 -7.83
C LEU A 199 -21.92 3.88 -8.84
N VAL A 200 -21.37 2.96 -9.65
CA VAL A 200 -20.39 3.30 -10.68
C VAL A 200 -21.04 4.16 -11.78
N GLN A 201 -22.28 3.91 -12.17
CA GLN A 201 -23.02 4.76 -13.11
C GLN A 201 -23.23 6.18 -12.57
N ARG A 202 -23.49 6.33 -11.27
CA ARG A 202 -23.54 7.66 -10.64
C ARG A 202 -22.20 8.39 -10.74
N TYR A 203 -21.08 7.69 -10.55
CA TYR A 203 -19.75 8.27 -10.76
C TYR A 203 -19.47 8.62 -12.24
N ALA A 204 -19.93 7.78 -13.17
CA ALA A 204 -19.83 8.05 -14.61
C ALA A 204 -20.62 9.32 -15.02
N ALA A 205 -21.74 9.61 -14.34
CA ALA A 205 -22.53 10.81 -14.55
C ALA A 205 -22.00 12.05 -13.79
N ALA A 206 -21.12 11.87 -12.81
CA ALA A 206 -20.60 12.93 -11.93
C ALA A 206 -19.47 13.77 -12.55
N GLY A 207 -19.39 13.86 -13.88
CA GLY A 207 -18.30 14.58 -14.58
C GLY A 207 -18.20 16.07 -14.24
N ALA A 208 -19.29 16.71 -13.82
CA ALA A 208 -19.28 18.08 -13.33
C ALA A 208 -18.64 18.24 -11.94
N VAL A 209 -18.59 17.16 -11.14
CA VAL A 209 -17.98 17.13 -9.80
C VAL A 209 -16.53 16.69 -9.89
N SER A 210 -16.25 15.66 -10.69
CA SER A 210 -14.91 15.12 -10.88
C SER A 210 -14.82 14.43 -12.24
N THR A 211 -14.00 15.00 -13.13
CA THR A 211 -13.69 14.39 -14.42
C THR A 211 -12.96 13.05 -14.25
N SER A 212 -12.16 12.92 -13.20
CA SER A 212 -11.43 11.68 -12.88
C SER A 212 -12.39 10.53 -12.55
N PHE A 213 -13.41 10.76 -11.71
CA PHE A 213 -14.42 9.73 -11.41
C PHE A 213 -15.17 9.32 -12.66
N SER A 214 -15.62 10.31 -13.43
CA SER A 214 -16.36 10.07 -14.67
C SER A 214 -15.55 9.22 -15.64
N ASN A 215 -14.28 9.54 -15.85
CA ASN A 215 -13.43 8.81 -16.80
C ASN A 215 -13.19 7.36 -16.35
N LEU A 216 -12.82 7.14 -15.08
CA LEU A 216 -12.55 5.80 -14.56
C LEU A 216 -13.80 4.92 -14.51
N ALA A 217 -14.93 5.49 -14.09
CA ALA A 217 -16.20 4.79 -14.05
C ALA A 217 -16.68 4.40 -15.46
N ASN A 218 -16.57 5.30 -16.45
CA ASN A 218 -16.89 4.97 -17.83
C ASN A 218 -15.96 3.87 -18.38
N ALA A 219 -14.65 3.94 -18.12
CA ALA A 219 -13.70 2.90 -18.53
C ALA A 219 -14.02 1.53 -17.92
N PHE A 220 -14.40 1.49 -16.63
CA PHE A 220 -14.87 0.27 -15.97
C PHE A 220 -16.12 -0.31 -16.65
N LEU A 221 -17.15 0.53 -16.84
CA LEU A 221 -18.42 0.09 -17.42
C LEU A 221 -18.23 -0.41 -18.87
N GLU A 222 -17.40 0.28 -19.66
CA GLU A 222 -17.11 -0.11 -21.04
C GLU A 222 -16.40 -1.45 -21.16
N LYS A 223 -15.52 -1.77 -20.19
CA LYS A 223 -14.78 -3.02 -20.21
C LYS A 223 -15.58 -4.20 -19.69
N HIS A 224 -16.44 -4.00 -18.69
CA HIS A 224 -17.01 -5.11 -17.90
C HIS A 224 -18.53 -5.17 -17.84
N ALA A 225 -19.26 -4.09 -18.16
CA ALA A 225 -20.70 -3.98 -17.88
C ALA A 225 -21.54 -3.52 -19.09
N ARG A 226 -20.95 -3.44 -20.29
CA ARG A 226 -21.64 -3.15 -21.55
C ARG A 226 -21.63 -4.36 -22.48
#